data_AF-A0A838HPY0-F1
#
_entry.id   AF-A0A838HPY0-F1
#
_cell.length_a   1.000
_cell.length_b   1.000
_cell.length_c   1.000
_cell.angle_alpha   90.00
_cell.angle_beta   90.00
_cell.angle_gamma   90.00
#
_symmetry.space_group_name_H-M   'P 1'
#
loop_
_entity.id
_entity.type
_entity.pdbx_description
1 polymer ?
#
loop_
_entity_poly.entity_id
_entity_poly.type
_entity_poly.pdbx_seq_one_letter_code
_entity_poly.pdbx_strand_id
1 'polypeptide(L)'
;MRMRYRVIGWLAATLALILVPVAASGQTAGLVVGDLTTGATPEQLAEALAGLGVTVTNAAYTGAPSAAGTFAGGAGIVGPDAGVVLSTGAAAGTVGPNDADATSVENGTAGDPTLEDLAAAAGGVRQPSYDAAVLEFDVIPEGPTLYLAYVFASEEYPEYVGGLYGDVVGITVNGVNCATVGGAAVSINTVNSWTNSGLYIDNPRVETATARLDTQMDGLTTPLVCQAPVTAGLAHRVRVAIADVGDARIDSNLLLAAGTLSSERPPPPTDPPTDPPTDPPTDPPTDPPPPVVLPPDLPPAGFDGDPATAQEVATEVPAVAAVTISRARFAAEEDPATPPASGYNPGTPSGLRQAAYVVLSRDDDFADSLAGAPLSADGPLMFTESTRLGNTTVDEITRLLPPGRAERLVYLLGGTVAISQTVEDQLRAKGMTVQRLAGPTRVQTAIAVADEVLRRFGGGARVALARSMGPATELTAGWADSVTGGAWAASEKVPILVTPSDSLHPDVDAWLRQKAPAEV
;
A
#
# COMPACT_ATOMS: atom_id res chain seq x y z
N MET A 1 -10.68 61.60 52.62
CA MET A 1 -11.28 60.68 51.64
C MET A 1 -10.19 59.74 51.18
N ARG A 2 -10.42 58.41 51.27
CA ARG A 2 -9.44 57.35 51.03
C ARG A 2 -9.02 57.31 49.56
N MET A 3 -7.73 57.12 49.27
CA MET A 3 -7.34 56.28 48.15
C MET A 3 -5.98 55.63 48.40
N ARG A 4 -6.01 54.30 48.46
CA ARG A 4 -4.86 53.39 48.57
C ARG A 4 -4.34 53.17 47.15
N TYR A 5 -3.05 53.34 46.89
CA TYR A 5 -2.39 52.73 45.75
C TYR A 5 -1.46 51.63 46.23
N ARG A 6 -1.71 50.40 45.77
CA ARG A 6 -0.92 49.20 46.04
C ARG A 6 0.30 49.20 45.14
N VAL A 7 1.44 48.89 45.74
CA VAL A 7 2.70 48.54 45.10
C VAL A 7 2.53 47.17 44.40
N ILE A 8 2.93 47.06 43.14
CA ILE A 8 3.24 45.78 42.49
C ILE A 8 4.69 45.89 42.01
N GLY A 9 5.59 45.24 42.75
CA GLY A 9 6.99 45.10 42.38
C GLY A 9 7.14 44.01 41.32
N TRP A 10 7.83 44.34 40.24
CA TRP A 10 8.32 43.36 39.27
C TRP A 10 9.59 42.73 39.85
N LEU A 11 9.53 41.44 40.19
CA LEU A 11 10.72 40.63 40.46
C LEU A 11 11.29 40.17 39.11
N ALA A 12 12.37 40.78 38.68
CA ALA A 12 13.22 40.25 37.61
C ALA A 12 14.11 39.15 38.21
N ALA A 13 13.84 37.90 37.88
CA ALA A 13 14.74 36.79 38.19
C ALA A 13 15.85 36.73 37.10
N THR A 14 17.03 37.23 37.43
CA THR A 14 18.25 36.99 36.64
C THR A 14 18.73 35.56 36.86
N LEU A 15 18.62 34.73 35.82
CA LEU A 15 19.22 33.40 35.78
C LEU A 15 20.67 33.53 35.27
N ALA A 16 21.65 33.24 36.12
CA ALA A 16 23.06 33.19 35.75
C ALA A 16 23.39 31.83 35.12
N LEU A 17 23.75 31.84 33.84
CA LEU A 17 24.16 30.64 33.10
C LEU A 17 25.64 30.37 33.36
N ILE A 18 25.96 29.30 34.09
CA ILE A 18 27.33 28.79 34.22
C ILE A 18 27.57 27.84 33.04
N LEU A 19 28.39 28.25 32.08
CA LEU A 19 28.87 27.36 31.01
C LEU A 19 30.03 26.50 31.56
N VAL A 20 29.83 25.19 31.60
CA VAL A 20 30.91 24.21 31.66
C VAL A 20 31.12 23.70 30.23
N PRO A 21 32.35 23.71 29.69
CA PRO A 21 32.60 23.15 28.36
C PRO A 21 32.55 21.62 28.47
N VAL A 22 31.46 21.03 27.97
CA VAL A 22 31.40 19.59 27.71
C VAL A 22 31.97 19.35 26.32
N ALA A 23 32.98 18.48 26.24
CA ALA A 23 33.52 18.01 24.98
C ALA A 23 32.41 17.24 24.24
N ALA A 24 32.02 17.73 23.07
CA ALA A 24 31.06 17.07 22.20
C ALA A 24 31.71 15.84 21.54
N SER A 25 31.38 14.66 22.03
CA SER A 25 31.36 13.46 21.20
C SER A 25 30.01 13.44 20.48
N GLY A 26 30.01 13.67 19.16
CA GLY A 26 28.80 13.64 18.34
C GLY A 26 28.24 12.22 18.21
N GLN A 27 27.41 11.82 19.16
CA GLN A 27 26.33 10.85 18.96
C GLN A 27 25.03 11.65 18.98
N THR A 28 24.27 11.60 17.89
CA THR A 28 22.86 12.02 17.91
C THR A 28 22.13 11.14 18.94
N ALA A 29 21.46 11.76 19.91
CA ALA A 29 20.67 11.02 20.89
C ALA A 29 19.51 10.30 20.17
N GLY A 30 19.34 9.00 20.43
CA GLY A 30 18.26 8.18 19.85
C GLY A 30 16.89 8.48 20.43
N LEU A 31 15.86 7.80 19.91
CA LEU A 31 14.48 7.95 20.35
C LEU A 31 14.33 7.61 21.85
N VAL A 32 13.67 8.49 22.60
CA VAL A 32 13.35 8.25 24.01
C VAL A 32 11.84 8.20 24.17
N VAL A 33 11.34 7.13 24.80
CA VAL A 33 9.92 6.92 25.07
C VAL A 33 9.67 6.87 26.57
N GLY A 34 8.62 7.57 27.03
CA GLY A 34 8.10 7.48 28.39
C GLY A 34 6.62 7.15 28.38
N ASP A 35 6.24 6.00 28.92
CA ASP A 35 4.86 5.49 28.91
C ASP A 35 4.04 5.91 30.14
N LEU A 36 2.74 5.61 30.14
CA LEU A 36 1.82 5.95 31.23
C LEU A 36 2.13 5.18 32.54
N THR A 37 2.92 4.10 32.53
CA THR A 37 3.34 3.41 33.76
C THR A 37 4.26 4.28 34.62
N THR A 38 4.92 5.26 34.01
CA THR A 38 5.86 6.18 34.66
C THR A 38 5.21 7.48 35.16
N GLY A 39 3.89 7.60 35.06
CA GLY A 39 3.11 8.68 35.69
C GLY A 39 2.63 9.81 34.78
N ALA A 40 2.78 9.66 33.45
CA ALA A 40 2.09 10.54 32.50
C ALA A 40 0.57 10.34 32.57
N THR A 41 -0.23 11.37 32.26
CA THR A 41 -1.70 11.30 32.24
C THR A 41 -2.27 11.48 30.83
N PRO A 42 -3.48 10.98 30.54
CA PRO A 42 -4.13 11.20 29.24
C PRO A 42 -4.28 12.69 28.88
N GLU A 43 -4.49 13.56 29.87
CA GLU A 43 -4.54 15.01 29.68
C GLU A 43 -3.19 15.54 29.19
N GLN A 44 -2.08 15.08 29.77
CA GLN A 44 -0.74 15.48 29.31
C GLN A 44 -0.45 15.00 27.89
N LEU A 45 -0.94 13.82 27.50
CA LEU A 45 -0.83 13.34 26.12
C LEU A 45 -1.62 14.25 25.16
N ALA A 46 -2.89 14.54 25.46
CA ALA A 46 -3.71 15.41 24.63
C ALA A 46 -3.15 16.85 24.55
N GLU A 47 -2.66 17.38 25.67
CA GLU A 47 -2.01 18.70 25.74
C GLU A 47 -0.71 18.74 24.93
N ALA A 48 0.08 17.66 24.91
CA ALA A 48 1.30 17.58 24.10
C ALA A 48 1.01 17.70 22.59
N LEU A 49 -0.17 17.25 22.14
CA LEU A 49 -0.58 17.38 20.74
C LEU A 49 -1.06 18.79 20.40
N ALA A 50 -1.62 19.51 21.37
CA ALA A 50 -2.26 20.81 21.18
C ALA A 50 -1.28 21.87 20.65
N GLY A 51 -1.58 22.40 19.47
CA GLY A 51 -0.87 23.47 18.79
C GLY A 51 -1.59 24.81 18.86
N LEU A 52 -1.29 25.68 17.89
CA LEU A 52 -1.91 27.00 17.80
C LEU A 52 -3.40 26.91 17.45
N GLY A 53 -4.19 27.75 18.11
CA GLY A 53 -5.60 27.94 17.80
C GLY A 53 -6.49 26.74 18.13
N VAL A 54 -6.12 25.94 19.14
CA VAL A 54 -6.98 24.88 19.69
C VAL A 54 -6.91 24.87 21.22
N THR A 55 -7.97 24.38 21.85
CA THR A 55 -7.97 24.00 23.27
C THR A 55 -8.44 22.56 23.40
N VAL A 56 -7.70 21.74 24.14
CA VAL A 56 -8.05 20.34 24.41
C VAL A 56 -8.58 20.17 25.83
N THR A 57 -9.56 19.29 26.00
CA THR A 57 -10.20 18.99 27.30
C THR A 57 -10.70 17.54 27.34
N ASN A 58 -11.11 17.05 28.52
CA ASN A 58 -11.78 15.75 28.68
C ASN A 58 -11.01 14.57 28.09
N ALA A 59 -9.69 14.57 28.25
CA ALA A 59 -8.85 13.49 27.75
C ALA A 59 -9.05 12.21 28.55
N ALA A 60 -9.11 11.07 27.87
CA ALA A 60 -9.21 9.75 28.45
C ALA A 60 -8.42 8.75 27.61
N TYR A 61 -7.84 7.75 28.26
CA TYR A 61 -7.12 6.67 27.61
C TYR A 61 -7.75 5.33 27.98
N THR A 62 -7.89 4.45 26.98
CA THR A 62 -8.28 3.05 27.14
C THR A 62 -7.24 2.17 26.46
N GLY A 63 -6.72 1.17 27.17
CA GLY A 63 -5.67 0.27 26.69
C GLY A 63 -4.68 -0.07 27.79
N ALA A 64 -3.62 -0.80 27.46
CA ALA A 64 -2.54 -1.07 28.41
C ALA A 64 -1.75 0.22 28.72
N PRO A 65 -1.39 0.52 29.98
CA PRO A 65 -0.61 1.71 30.30
C PRO A 65 0.79 1.76 29.67
N SER A 66 1.38 0.60 29.35
CA SER A 66 2.64 0.49 28.61
C SER A 66 2.52 0.80 27.12
N ALA A 67 1.30 0.80 26.58
CA ALA A 67 1.02 0.96 25.16
C ALA A 67 0.84 2.42 24.73
N ALA A 68 0.88 3.38 25.65
CA ALA A 68 0.76 4.79 25.33
C ALA A 68 1.76 5.64 26.13
N GLY A 69 2.22 6.73 25.53
CA GLY A 69 3.21 7.58 26.14
C GLY A 69 3.60 8.80 25.31
N THR A 70 4.68 9.44 25.72
CA THR A 70 5.34 10.50 24.97
C THR A 70 6.66 10.00 24.39
N PHE A 71 7.09 10.59 23.29
CA PHE A 71 8.43 10.38 22.73
C PHE A 71 9.16 11.70 22.48
N ALA A 72 10.48 11.64 22.44
CA ALA A 72 11.37 12.75 22.06
C ALA A 72 12.62 12.23 21.33
N GLY A 73 13.32 13.11 20.61
CA GLY A 73 14.51 12.76 19.82
C GLY A 73 14.19 12.04 18.51
N GLY A 74 12.95 12.16 18.01
CA GLY A 74 12.51 11.48 16.79
C GLY A 74 12.94 12.15 15.48
N ALA A 75 13.55 13.33 15.54
CA ALA A 75 13.99 14.07 14.36
C ALA A 75 15.04 13.28 13.58
N GLY A 76 14.77 13.03 12.29
CA GLY A 76 15.63 12.19 11.45
C GLY A 76 15.51 10.69 11.70
N ILE A 77 14.63 10.25 12.62
CA ILE A 77 14.28 8.85 12.85
C ILE A 77 12.84 8.60 12.35
N VAL A 78 11.86 9.13 13.06
CA VAL A 78 10.43 8.94 12.75
C VAL A 78 9.82 10.14 12.05
N GLY A 79 10.52 11.29 12.01
CA GLY A 79 10.04 12.52 11.40
C GLY A 79 9.82 13.62 12.44
N PRO A 80 8.74 13.58 13.25
CA PRO A 80 8.56 14.52 14.35
C PRO A 80 9.64 14.35 15.43
N ASP A 81 10.11 15.46 16.00
CA ASP A 81 11.11 15.43 17.06
C ASP A 81 10.55 14.92 18.39
N ALA A 82 9.29 15.24 18.69
CA ALA A 82 8.60 14.81 19.89
C ALA A 82 7.10 14.67 19.65
N GLY A 83 6.42 13.95 20.54
CA GLY A 83 5.00 13.67 20.36
C GLY A 83 4.42 12.66 21.34
N VAL A 84 3.27 12.11 20.96
CA VAL A 84 2.59 11.01 21.65
C VAL A 84 2.74 9.75 20.81
N VAL A 85 2.96 8.61 21.46
CA VAL A 85 2.96 7.29 20.82
C VAL A 85 1.79 6.47 21.38
N LEU A 86 1.05 5.82 20.49
CA LEU A 86 0.15 4.71 20.80
C LEU A 86 0.71 3.46 20.12
N SER A 87 0.72 2.34 20.81
CA SER A 87 1.28 1.06 20.38
C SER A 87 0.23 -0.02 20.51
N THR A 88 0.26 -1.04 19.65
CA THR A 88 -0.52 -2.25 19.88
C THR A 88 0.15 -3.17 20.91
N GLY A 89 1.48 -3.10 21.06
CA GLY A 89 2.19 -3.67 22.21
C GLY A 89 2.77 -2.65 23.16
N ALA A 90 4.08 -2.68 23.40
CA ALA A 90 4.73 -1.74 24.31
C ALA A 90 5.27 -0.52 23.56
N ALA A 91 4.93 0.69 23.99
CA ALA A 91 5.43 1.93 23.38
C ALA A 91 6.98 1.99 23.37
N ALA A 92 7.62 1.41 24.40
CA ALA A 92 9.07 1.28 24.48
C ALA A 92 9.68 0.46 23.33
N GLY A 93 8.90 -0.43 22.70
CA GLY A 93 9.28 -1.20 21.52
C GLY A 93 9.51 -0.35 20.26
N THR A 94 9.19 0.95 20.29
CA THR A 94 9.52 1.87 19.17
C THR A 94 11.01 2.24 19.15
N VAL A 95 11.70 2.14 20.28
CA VAL A 95 13.10 2.60 20.45
C VAL A 95 14.04 1.63 19.74
N GLY A 96 14.88 2.16 18.85
CA GLY A 96 15.83 1.36 18.09
C GLY A 96 17.10 0.96 18.85
N PRO A 97 18.07 0.37 18.13
CA PRO A 97 18.08 0.15 16.67
C PRO A 97 17.16 -1.01 16.24
N ASN A 98 16.79 -1.08 14.94
CA ASN A 98 16.15 -2.29 14.41
C ASN A 98 17.15 -3.46 14.30
N ASP A 99 17.31 -4.21 15.38
CA ASP A 99 18.25 -5.32 15.50
C ASP A 99 17.60 -6.69 15.81
N ALA A 100 16.28 -6.74 15.88
CA ALA A 100 15.49 -7.94 16.17
C ALA A 100 14.55 -8.26 15.01
N ASP A 101 14.27 -9.55 14.76
CA ASP A 101 13.38 -9.97 13.67
C ASP A 101 11.89 -9.63 13.95
N ALA A 102 11.55 -9.38 15.22
CA ALA A 102 10.29 -8.81 15.67
C ALA A 102 10.43 -8.39 17.14
N THR A 103 9.99 -7.19 17.48
CA THR A 103 9.76 -6.75 18.88
C THR A 103 8.27 -6.64 19.12
N SER A 104 7.73 -7.55 19.95
CA SER A 104 6.30 -7.60 20.24
C SER A 104 5.97 -7.82 21.71
N VAL A 105 4.84 -7.24 22.16
CA VAL A 105 4.22 -7.46 23.48
C VAL A 105 2.71 -7.62 23.35
N GLU A 106 2.21 -8.85 23.53
CA GLU A 106 0.77 -9.11 23.72
C GLU A 106 0.27 -8.48 25.04
N ASN A 107 -0.51 -7.41 24.97
CA ASN A 107 -1.01 -6.69 26.15
C ASN A 107 -2.24 -7.39 26.80
N GLY A 108 -2.92 -8.26 26.05
CA GLY A 108 -4.11 -8.99 26.51
C GLY A 108 -5.32 -8.10 26.78
N THR A 109 -5.38 -6.93 26.15
CA THR A 109 -6.50 -5.99 26.21
C THR A 109 -7.49 -6.21 25.06
N ALA A 110 -8.70 -5.67 25.19
CA ALA A 110 -9.73 -5.84 24.18
C ALA A 110 -9.38 -5.04 22.91
N GLY A 111 -9.83 -5.53 21.75
CA GLY A 111 -9.77 -4.77 20.50
C GLY A 111 -10.80 -3.65 20.39
N ASP A 112 -10.94 -3.12 19.18
CA ASP A 112 -11.77 -1.99 18.81
C ASP A 112 -12.62 -2.28 17.57
N PRO A 113 -13.94 -2.50 17.72
CA PRO A 113 -14.84 -2.76 16.59
C PRO A 113 -14.86 -1.69 15.50
N THR A 114 -14.54 -0.43 15.84
CA THR A 114 -14.45 0.66 14.86
C THR A 114 -13.24 0.48 13.96
N LEU A 115 -12.11 0.02 14.52
CA LEU A 115 -10.92 -0.29 13.73
C LEU A 115 -11.14 -1.54 12.87
N GLU A 116 -11.90 -2.53 13.34
CA GLU A 116 -12.30 -3.69 12.54
C GLU A 116 -13.11 -3.29 11.30
N ASP A 117 -14.02 -2.31 11.45
CA ASP A 117 -14.82 -1.78 10.34
C ASP A 117 -13.96 -0.93 9.38
N LEU A 118 -13.01 -0.14 9.91
CA LEU A 118 -12.08 0.63 9.09
C LEU A 118 -11.11 -0.28 8.30
N ALA A 119 -10.63 -1.35 8.93
CA ALA A 119 -9.81 -2.36 8.28
C ALA A 119 -10.54 -3.04 7.13
N ALA A 120 -11.81 -3.40 7.35
CA ALA A 120 -12.67 -3.95 6.30
C ALA A 120 -12.87 -2.96 5.15
N ALA A 121 -13.14 -1.68 5.46
CA ALA A 121 -13.33 -0.64 4.46
C ALA A 121 -12.06 -0.29 3.66
N ALA A 122 -10.88 -0.57 4.20
CA ALA A 122 -9.59 -0.34 3.55
C ALA A 122 -9.15 -1.48 2.60
N GLY A 123 -10.06 -2.40 2.25
CA GLY A 123 -9.80 -3.54 1.37
C GLY A 123 -9.43 -4.83 2.10
N GLY A 124 -9.69 -4.90 3.41
CA GLY A 124 -9.51 -6.09 4.24
C GLY A 124 -10.81 -6.83 4.52
N VAL A 125 -10.71 -7.96 5.24
CA VAL A 125 -11.90 -8.64 5.81
C VAL A 125 -12.12 -8.12 7.21
N ARG A 126 -13.37 -7.89 7.61
CA ARG A 126 -13.70 -7.56 9.00
C ARG A 126 -13.30 -8.71 9.92
N GLN A 127 -12.27 -8.50 10.73
CA GLN A 127 -11.75 -9.48 11.68
C GLN A 127 -11.78 -8.91 13.10
N PRO A 128 -11.78 -9.76 14.15
CA PRO A 128 -11.56 -9.30 15.51
C PRO A 128 -10.23 -8.57 15.62
N SER A 129 -10.21 -7.52 16.43
CA SER A 129 -8.97 -6.84 16.81
C SER A 129 -8.60 -7.13 18.26
N TYR A 130 -7.35 -6.85 18.60
CA TYR A 130 -6.74 -7.06 19.91
C TYR A 130 -5.89 -5.86 20.30
N ASP A 131 -5.61 -5.76 21.60
CA ASP A 131 -4.65 -4.79 22.12
C ASP A 131 -4.85 -3.33 21.70
N ALA A 132 -6.11 -2.88 21.72
CA ALA A 132 -6.43 -1.52 21.33
C ALA A 132 -5.87 -0.49 22.32
N ALA A 133 -5.11 0.47 21.78
CA ALA A 133 -4.70 1.69 22.46
C ALA A 133 -5.49 2.88 21.90
N VAL A 134 -6.32 3.48 22.75
CA VAL A 134 -7.28 4.52 22.36
C VAL A 134 -7.13 5.76 23.23
N LEU A 135 -6.78 6.90 22.62
CA LEU A 135 -6.78 8.22 23.24
C LEU A 135 -7.96 9.04 22.71
N GLU A 136 -8.82 9.51 23.61
CA GLU A 136 -9.97 10.34 23.28
C GLU A 136 -9.90 11.68 24.01
N PHE A 137 -10.29 12.77 23.37
CA PHE A 137 -10.37 14.09 23.98
C PHE A 137 -11.30 15.00 23.16
N ASP A 138 -11.77 16.08 23.78
CA ASP A 138 -12.53 17.12 23.09
C ASP A 138 -11.58 18.25 22.67
N VAL A 139 -11.73 18.76 21.45
CA VAL A 139 -11.00 19.91 20.93
C VAL A 139 -11.96 21.05 20.58
N ILE A 140 -11.61 22.28 20.95
CA ILE A 140 -12.28 23.51 20.52
C ILE A 140 -11.31 24.26 19.60
N PRO A 141 -11.52 24.23 18.27
CA PRO A 141 -10.66 24.90 17.30
C PRO A 141 -11.09 26.36 17.10
N GLU A 142 -10.15 27.25 16.80
CA GLU A 142 -10.42 28.64 16.40
C GLU A 142 -10.75 28.77 14.90
N GLY A 143 -10.30 27.81 14.08
CA GLY A 143 -10.53 27.75 12.64
C GLY A 143 -11.54 26.68 12.21
N PRO A 144 -11.92 26.68 10.92
CA PRO A 144 -12.89 25.74 10.35
C PRO A 144 -12.27 24.38 9.94
N THR A 145 -10.98 24.17 10.21
CA THR A 145 -10.28 22.94 9.85
C THR A 145 -9.31 22.58 10.96
N LEU A 146 -9.32 21.31 11.35
CA LEU A 146 -8.39 20.73 12.30
C LEU A 146 -7.34 19.93 11.54
N TYR A 147 -6.08 20.11 11.89
CA TYR A 147 -4.95 19.34 11.38
C TYR A 147 -4.30 18.57 12.52
N LEU A 148 -3.76 17.38 12.24
CA LEU A 148 -2.90 16.62 13.15
C LEU A 148 -1.89 15.83 12.32
N ALA A 149 -0.60 16.03 12.56
CA ALA A 149 0.44 15.29 11.86
C ALA A 149 0.78 13.98 12.60
N TYR A 150 0.99 12.90 11.86
CA TYR A 150 1.23 11.58 12.42
C TYR A 150 2.09 10.72 11.50
N VAL A 151 2.65 9.65 12.07
CA VAL A 151 3.44 8.62 11.40
C VAL A 151 2.94 7.27 11.88
N PHE A 152 2.74 6.35 10.95
CA PHE A 152 2.44 4.95 11.24
C PHE A 152 3.70 4.12 11.00
N ALA A 153 4.06 3.27 11.94
CA ALA A 153 5.23 2.40 11.88
C ALA A 153 4.86 1.00 12.37
N SER A 154 5.51 -0.04 11.85
CA SER A 154 5.16 -1.42 12.15
C SER A 154 6.33 -2.38 11.95
N GLU A 155 6.35 -3.44 12.75
CA GLU A 155 7.18 -4.65 12.57
C GLU A 155 6.55 -5.61 11.54
N GLU A 156 5.35 -5.31 11.02
CA GLU A 156 4.71 -6.10 9.97
C GLU A 156 5.26 -5.76 8.56
N TYR A 157 5.99 -4.65 8.43
CA TYR A 157 6.66 -4.31 7.18
C TYR A 157 7.97 -5.08 7.03
N PRO A 158 8.40 -5.38 5.79
CA PRO A 158 7.58 -5.54 4.60
C PRO A 158 6.87 -6.91 4.52
N GLU A 159 7.14 -7.84 5.44
CA GLU A 159 6.82 -9.27 5.35
C GLU A 159 5.33 -9.58 5.24
N TYR A 160 4.48 -8.77 5.88
CA TYR A 160 3.05 -9.03 6.02
C TYR A 160 2.18 -8.08 5.20
N VAL A 161 2.81 -7.18 4.42
CA VAL A 161 2.10 -6.32 3.49
C VAL A 161 1.33 -7.17 2.46
N GLY A 162 0.06 -6.84 2.25
CA GLY A 162 -0.89 -7.59 1.43
C GLY A 162 -1.56 -8.75 2.16
N GLY A 163 -1.22 -8.98 3.44
CA GLY A 163 -1.82 -9.96 4.31
C GLY A 163 -3.23 -9.58 4.80
N LEU A 164 -3.91 -10.57 5.41
CA LEU A 164 -5.21 -10.38 6.08
C LEU A 164 -5.08 -9.78 7.48
N TYR A 165 -3.85 -9.71 7.98
CA TYR A 165 -3.44 -9.16 9.26
C TYR A 165 -2.73 -7.85 8.92
N GLY A 166 -3.10 -6.77 9.60
CA GLY A 166 -2.58 -5.46 9.26
C GLY A 166 -3.21 -4.40 10.13
N ASP A 167 -2.37 -3.80 10.97
CA ASP A 167 -2.85 -2.85 11.97
C ASP A 167 -3.36 -1.59 11.32
N VAL A 168 -4.49 -1.10 11.82
CA VAL A 168 -5.22 0.01 11.23
C VAL A 168 -5.22 1.21 12.15
N VAL A 169 -4.91 2.36 11.56
CA VAL A 169 -4.96 3.65 12.24
C VAL A 169 -6.35 4.28 12.08
N GLY A 170 -6.95 4.64 13.21
CA GLY A 170 -8.17 5.45 13.27
C GLY A 170 -7.90 6.78 13.95
N ILE A 171 -7.88 7.88 13.19
CA ILE A 171 -7.97 9.24 13.76
C ILE A 171 -9.32 9.78 13.33
N THR A 172 -10.29 9.79 14.24
CA THR A 172 -11.65 10.24 13.95
C THR A 172 -11.96 11.58 14.60
N VAL A 173 -12.62 12.45 13.85
CA VAL A 173 -13.17 13.72 14.35
C VAL A 173 -14.67 13.67 14.17
N ASN A 174 -15.42 13.71 15.28
CA ASN A 174 -16.87 13.49 15.30
C ASN A 174 -17.28 12.16 14.60
N GLY A 175 -16.45 11.13 14.73
CA GLY A 175 -16.69 9.80 14.16
C GLY A 175 -16.29 9.63 12.69
N VAL A 176 -15.77 10.67 12.03
CA VAL A 176 -15.26 10.59 10.65
C VAL A 176 -13.75 10.40 10.65
N ASN A 177 -13.24 9.33 10.06
CA ASN A 177 -11.81 9.06 9.96
C ASN A 177 -11.13 10.04 8.98
N CYS A 178 -10.04 10.67 9.42
CA CYS A 178 -9.19 11.53 8.61
C CYS A 178 -7.78 10.96 8.41
N ALA A 179 -7.43 9.86 9.08
CA ALA A 179 -6.17 9.14 8.85
C ALA A 179 -6.29 8.25 7.61
N THR A 180 -6.29 8.88 6.43
CA THR A 180 -6.53 8.19 5.16
C THR A 180 -5.51 8.56 4.09
N VAL A 181 -5.19 7.60 3.22
CA VAL A 181 -4.41 7.81 1.99
C VAL A 181 -5.23 7.23 0.84
N GLY A 182 -5.49 8.03 -0.20
CA GLY A 182 -6.35 7.62 -1.31
C GLY A 182 -7.80 7.31 -0.90
N GLY A 183 -8.26 7.79 0.26
CA GLY A 183 -9.59 7.53 0.82
C GLY A 183 -9.70 6.27 1.67
N ALA A 184 -8.67 5.43 1.73
CA ALA A 184 -8.60 4.26 2.60
C ALA A 184 -7.88 4.58 3.91
N ALA A 185 -8.22 3.90 5.01
CA ALA A 185 -7.52 4.07 6.28
C ALA A 185 -6.03 3.69 6.17
N VAL A 186 -5.17 4.38 6.91
CA VAL A 186 -3.74 4.06 6.92
C VAL A 186 -3.48 2.73 7.63
N SER A 187 -2.75 1.85 6.97
CA SER A 187 -2.28 0.55 7.44
C SER A 187 -1.07 0.11 6.62
N ILE A 188 -0.48 -1.04 6.95
CA ILE A 188 0.59 -1.65 6.15
C ILE A 188 0.17 -1.92 4.70
N ASN A 189 -1.12 -2.13 4.45
CA ASN A 189 -1.65 -2.45 3.13
C ASN A 189 -1.85 -1.20 2.26
N THR A 190 -2.04 -0.03 2.87
CA THR A 190 -2.32 1.21 2.13
C THR A 190 -1.08 2.09 1.95
N VAL A 191 -0.02 1.93 2.75
CA VAL A 191 1.26 2.60 2.54
C VAL A 191 2.40 1.60 2.68
N ASN A 192 3.09 1.25 1.61
CA ASN A 192 4.18 0.27 1.62
C ASN A 192 5.09 0.46 0.39
N SER A 193 6.03 -0.46 0.17
CA SER A 193 7.02 -0.33 -0.90
C SER A 193 6.44 -0.36 -2.34
N TRP A 194 5.16 -0.71 -2.52
CA TRP A 194 4.50 -0.70 -3.84
C TRP A 194 3.20 0.12 -3.90
N THR A 195 2.44 0.22 -2.81
CA THR A 195 1.24 1.05 -2.68
C THR A 195 1.57 2.33 -1.94
N ASN A 196 1.33 3.50 -2.57
CA ASN A 196 1.69 4.81 -2.01
C ASN A 196 3.17 4.89 -1.56
N SER A 197 4.08 4.27 -2.32
CA SER A 197 5.48 4.06 -1.93
C SER A 197 6.31 5.31 -1.71
N GLY A 198 5.92 6.45 -2.29
CA GLY A 198 6.51 7.75 -1.97
C GLY A 198 6.27 8.21 -0.52
N LEU A 199 5.30 7.59 0.16
CA LEU A 199 4.99 7.81 1.57
C LEU A 199 5.57 6.72 2.47
N TYR A 200 6.26 5.71 1.94
CA TYR A 200 6.82 4.60 2.70
C TYR A 200 8.33 4.75 2.88
N ILE A 201 8.79 4.47 4.09
CA ILE A 201 10.18 4.44 4.48
C ILE A 201 10.47 3.03 5.01
N ASP A 202 11.28 2.31 4.25
CA ASP A 202 11.82 1.00 4.64
C ASP A 202 12.91 1.16 5.70
N ASN A 203 12.88 0.36 6.76
CA ASN A 203 13.87 0.33 7.84
C ASN A 203 14.24 -1.11 8.21
N PRO A 204 14.89 -1.86 7.31
CA PRO A 204 15.11 -3.28 7.48
C PRO A 204 16.07 -3.57 8.64
N ARG A 205 15.86 -4.72 9.29
CA ARG A 205 16.73 -5.22 10.35
C ARG A 205 18.20 -5.24 9.94
N VAL A 206 19.07 -4.78 10.84
CA VAL A 206 20.52 -4.81 10.64
C VAL A 206 21.23 -5.73 11.64
N GLU A 207 22.05 -6.66 11.13
CA GLU A 207 22.88 -7.52 12.00
C GLU A 207 24.21 -6.88 12.39
N THR A 208 24.77 -6.00 11.55
CA THR A 208 25.96 -5.19 11.89
C THR A 208 26.04 -3.88 11.06
N ALA A 209 26.22 -2.75 11.78
CA ALA A 209 26.53 -1.36 11.36
C ALA A 209 25.43 -0.51 10.68
N THR A 210 24.93 0.43 11.50
CA THR A 210 24.00 1.56 11.26
C THR A 210 22.66 1.20 10.61
N ALA A 211 21.67 0.95 11.48
CA ALA A 211 20.25 0.94 11.10
C ALA A 211 19.94 2.21 10.29
N ARG A 212 19.12 2.07 9.24
CA ARG A 212 18.75 3.20 8.38
C ARG A 212 18.08 4.29 9.20
N LEU A 213 17.26 3.89 10.17
CA LEU A 213 16.67 4.74 11.19
C LEU A 213 16.83 4.06 12.57
N ASP A 214 17.07 4.86 13.61
CA ASP A 214 17.23 4.37 14.99
C ASP A 214 15.87 4.14 15.69
N THR A 215 15.04 3.32 15.04
CA THR A 215 13.77 2.79 15.56
C THR A 215 13.77 1.29 15.33
N GLN A 216 13.07 0.54 16.20
CA GLN A 216 12.95 -0.90 16.06
C GLN A 216 12.10 -1.30 14.84
N MET A 217 11.12 -0.44 14.49
CA MET A 217 10.12 -0.73 13.47
C MET A 217 10.74 -1.01 12.10
N ASP A 218 10.34 -2.10 11.46
CA ASP A 218 10.84 -2.50 10.15
C ASP A 218 10.41 -1.57 9.00
N GLY A 219 9.35 -0.81 9.19
CA GLY A 219 8.93 0.21 8.24
C GLY A 219 8.03 1.27 8.86
N LEU A 220 7.94 2.41 8.19
CA LEU A 220 7.12 3.54 8.62
C LEU A 220 6.68 4.42 7.46
N THR A 221 5.66 5.24 7.69
CA THR A 221 5.25 6.26 6.74
C THR A 221 6.12 7.51 6.86
N THR A 222 6.29 8.28 5.79
CA THR A 222 6.60 9.71 5.90
C THR A 222 5.54 10.41 6.75
N PRO A 223 5.82 11.56 7.39
CA PRO A 223 4.80 12.31 8.13
C PRO A 223 3.54 12.59 7.29
N LEU A 224 2.41 12.05 7.73
CA LEU A 224 1.08 12.25 7.16
C LEU A 224 0.33 13.31 7.95
N VAL A 225 -0.74 13.83 7.37
CA VAL A 225 -1.58 14.85 8.02
C VAL A 225 -3.04 14.42 7.95
N CYS A 226 -3.64 14.19 9.12
CA CYS A 226 -5.09 14.15 9.24
C CYS A 226 -5.62 15.57 9.07
N GLN A 227 -6.60 15.75 8.19
CA GLN A 227 -7.32 17.00 8.00
C GLN A 227 -8.82 16.74 8.16
N ALA A 228 -9.47 17.49 9.06
CA ALA A 228 -10.89 17.33 9.31
C ALA A 228 -11.62 18.68 9.30
N PRO A 229 -12.75 18.81 8.58
CA PRO A 229 -13.61 19.99 8.69
C PRO A 229 -14.27 20.05 10.06
N VAL A 230 -14.25 21.23 10.68
CA VAL A 230 -14.78 21.49 12.02
C VAL A 230 -15.48 22.85 12.07
N THR A 231 -16.20 23.11 13.16
CA THR A 231 -16.86 24.39 13.39
C THR A 231 -16.08 25.16 14.45
N ALA A 232 -15.51 26.29 14.04
CA ALA A 232 -14.78 27.17 14.95
C ALA A 232 -15.59 27.51 16.21
N GLY A 233 -14.94 27.42 17.38
CA GLY A 233 -15.51 27.74 18.68
C GLY A 233 -16.45 26.69 19.27
N LEU A 234 -16.70 25.55 18.59
CA LEU A 234 -17.46 24.43 19.13
C LEU A 234 -16.55 23.28 19.55
N ALA A 235 -16.99 22.48 20.51
CA ALA A 235 -16.28 21.26 20.89
C ALA A 235 -16.51 20.15 19.85
N HIS A 236 -15.42 19.50 19.46
CA HIS A 236 -15.39 18.34 18.58
C HIS A 236 -14.71 17.19 19.30
N ARG A 237 -15.28 15.98 19.20
CA ARG A 237 -14.67 14.78 19.81
C ARG A 237 -13.61 14.24 18.85
N VAL A 238 -12.37 14.17 19.32
CA VAL A 238 -11.26 13.49 18.66
C VAL A 238 -11.05 12.15 19.33
N ARG A 239 -10.84 11.12 18.52
CA ARG A 239 -10.49 9.77 18.96
C ARG A 239 -9.37 9.24 18.08
N VAL A 240 -8.27 8.89 18.71
CA VAL A 240 -7.07 8.32 18.10
C VAL A 240 -6.91 6.90 18.59
N ALA A 241 -6.87 5.94 17.68
CA ALA A 241 -6.87 4.52 18.00
C ALA A 241 -5.96 3.72 17.06
N ILE A 242 -5.32 2.71 17.63
CA ILE A 242 -4.59 1.64 16.94
C ILE A 242 -4.88 0.32 17.67
N ALA A 243 -4.93 -0.79 16.95
CA ALA A 243 -5.17 -2.13 17.49
C ALA A 243 -4.61 -3.18 16.52
N ASP A 244 -4.23 -4.34 17.04
CA ASP A 244 -3.82 -5.47 16.21
C ASP A 244 -5.04 -6.05 15.50
N VAL A 245 -4.98 -6.27 14.19
CA VAL A 245 -6.12 -6.83 13.43
C VAL A 245 -5.83 -8.28 13.06
N GLY A 246 -6.69 -9.18 13.55
CA GLY A 246 -6.70 -10.61 13.19
C GLY A 246 -5.80 -11.51 14.04
N ASP A 247 -4.69 -11.01 14.56
CA ASP A 247 -3.96 -11.59 15.69
C ASP A 247 -3.42 -10.50 16.62
N ALA A 248 -2.58 -10.84 17.60
CA ALA A 248 -2.02 -9.90 18.59
C ALA A 248 -0.48 -9.93 18.64
N ARG A 249 0.18 -10.47 17.60
CA ARG A 249 1.54 -11.03 17.72
C ARG A 249 2.66 -10.12 17.23
N ILE A 250 2.37 -9.11 16.44
CA ILE A 250 3.36 -8.23 15.81
C ILE A 250 2.86 -6.81 16.00
N ASP A 251 3.70 -5.96 16.59
CA ASP A 251 3.23 -4.67 17.07
C ASP A 251 3.37 -3.57 16.01
N SER A 252 2.43 -2.62 16.05
CA SER A 252 2.53 -1.35 15.32
C SER A 252 2.46 -0.15 16.26
N ASN A 253 2.99 0.97 15.77
CA ASN A 253 3.08 2.23 16.49
C ASN A 253 2.50 3.39 15.67
N LEU A 254 1.66 4.19 16.32
CA LEU A 254 1.17 5.46 15.82
C LEU A 254 1.86 6.60 16.58
N LEU A 255 2.70 7.35 15.88
CA LEU A 255 3.43 8.50 16.42
C LEU A 255 2.78 9.81 15.99
N LEU A 256 2.23 10.54 16.95
CA LEU A 256 1.48 11.78 16.76
C LEU A 256 2.37 12.97 17.11
N ALA A 257 2.55 13.90 16.18
CA ALA A 257 3.52 14.99 16.34
C ALA A 257 3.05 16.05 17.34
N ALA A 258 3.92 16.40 18.30
CA ALA A 258 3.65 17.41 19.31
C ALA A 258 3.32 18.78 18.69
N GLY A 259 2.33 19.46 19.26
CA GLY A 259 1.93 20.81 18.86
C GLY A 259 1.35 20.94 17.44
N THR A 260 1.02 19.83 16.77
CA THR A 260 0.49 19.87 15.39
C THR A 260 -1.04 19.81 15.33
N LEU A 261 -1.70 19.43 16.43
CA LEU A 261 -3.16 19.54 16.54
C LEU A 261 -3.54 21.02 16.50
N SER A 262 -3.99 21.53 15.37
CA SER A 262 -4.08 22.99 15.19
C SER A 262 -5.12 23.39 14.17
N SER A 263 -5.49 24.68 14.21
CA SER A 263 -6.37 25.30 13.20
C SER A 263 -5.61 25.82 11.97
N GLU A 264 -4.28 25.84 12.03
CA GLU A 264 -3.38 26.23 10.93
C GLU A 264 -2.72 24.98 10.37
N ARG A 265 -2.60 24.88 9.04
CA ARG A 265 -1.94 23.72 8.44
C ARG A 265 -0.48 23.68 8.90
N PRO A 266 0.00 22.57 9.50
CA PRO A 266 1.42 22.42 9.84
C PRO A 266 2.27 22.64 8.58
N PRO A 267 3.47 23.26 8.70
CA PRO A 267 4.37 23.37 7.58
C PRO A 267 4.70 21.97 7.05
N PRO A 268 4.84 21.79 5.72
CA PRO A 268 5.27 20.50 5.17
C PRO A 268 6.62 20.11 5.79
N PRO A 269 6.88 18.81 6.02
CA PRO A 269 8.18 18.36 6.51
C PRO A 269 9.27 18.88 5.58
N THR A 270 10.32 19.47 6.14
CA THR A 270 11.45 19.97 5.35
C THR A 270 12.15 18.79 4.69
N ASP A 271 12.18 18.75 3.37
CA ASP A 271 12.94 17.76 2.60
C ASP A 271 14.38 17.65 3.12
N PRO A 272 14.98 16.45 3.19
CA PRO A 272 16.42 16.32 3.35
C PRO A 272 17.13 17.03 2.19
N PRO A 273 18.35 17.56 2.40
CA PRO A 273 18.99 18.45 1.43
C PRO A 273 19.24 17.69 0.13
N THR A 274 18.47 18.03 -0.90
CA THR A 274 18.75 17.64 -2.28
C THR A 274 19.37 18.85 -2.98
N ASP A 275 20.51 18.63 -3.64
CA ASP A 275 21.12 19.62 -4.52
C ASP A 275 20.09 20.10 -5.56
N PRO A 276 20.09 21.39 -5.93
CA PRO A 276 19.05 21.95 -6.77
C PRO A 276 19.17 21.41 -8.21
N PRO A 277 18.10 20.84 -8.81
CA PRO A 277 18.04 20.75 -10.25
C PRO A 277 17.70 22.13 -10.80
N THR A 278 18.59 22.64 -11.66
CA THR A 278 18.30 23.74 -12.56
C THR A 278 17.35 23.26 -13.64
N ASP A 279 16.06 23.60 -13.55
CA ASP A 279 15.23 23.72 -14.75
C ASP A 279 14.20 24.86 -14.60
N PRO A 280 13.94 25.62 -15.68
CA PRO A 280 13.07 26.80 -15.66
C PRO A 280 11.58 26.41 -15.70
N PRO A 281 10.68 27.29 -15.24
CA PRO A 281 9.25 27.01 -15.24
C PRO A 281 8.68 27.13 -16.65
N THR A 282 8.04 26.07 -17.15
CA THR A 282 7.07 26.17 -18.24
C THR A 282 5.68 25.90 -17.66
N ASP A 283 4.82 26.91 -17.69
CA ASP A 283 3.42 26.79 -17.29
C ASP A 283 2.68 25.72 -18.12
N PRO A 284 1.80 24.91 -17.52
CA PRO A 284 0.95 23.98 -18.23
C PRO A 284 -0.19 24.71 -18.98
N PRO A 285 -0.70 24.17 -20.11
CA PRO A 285 -1.81 24.76 -20.85
C PRO A 285 -3.13 24.65 -20.08
N THR A 286 -3.92 25.73 -20.10
CA THR A 286 -5.11 25.94 -19.26
C THR A 286 -6.45 25.56 -19.89
N ASP A 287 -6.52 24.64 -20.86
CA ASP A 287 -7.82 24.22 -21.41
C ASP A 287 -8.03 22.69 -21.32
N PRO A 288 -9.14 22.23 -20.70
CA PRO A 288 -9.51 20.82 -20.75
C PRO A 288 -9.89 20.42 -22.19
N PRO A 289 -9.54 19.20 -22.64
CA PRO A 289 -9.93 18.73 -23.96
C PRO A 289 -11.47 18.62 -24.09
N PRO A 290 -12.04 18.85 -25.28
CA PRO A 290 -13.47 18.76 -25.49
C PRO A 290 -13.98 17.33 -25.26
N PRO A 291 -15.23 17.15 -24.79
CA PRO A 291 -15.80 15.83 -24.55
C PRO A 291 -15.88 15.00 -25.84
N VAL A 292 -15.35 13.79 -25.78
CA VAL A 292 -15.44 12.80 -26.86
C VAL A 292 -16.89 12.31 -26.95
N VAL A 293 -17.55 12.57 -28.08
CA VAL A 293 -18.86 11.99 -28.39
C VAL A 293 -18.64 10.58 -28.94
N LEU A 294 -19.01 9.56 -28.16
CA LEU A 294 -18.97 8.17 -28.61
C LEU A 294 -20.05 7.92 -29.69
N PRO A 295 -19.74 7.21 -30.79
CA PRO A 295 -20.73 6.86 -31.81
C PRO A 295 -21.75 5.84 -31.26
N PRO A 296 -23.02 5.83 -31.75
CA PRO A 296 -24.11 5.14 -31.06
C PRO A 296 -24.17 3.61 -31.22
N ASP A 297 -23.39 3.01 -32.12
CA ASP A 297 -23.68 1.63 -32.57
C ASP A 297 -22.41 0.78 -32.76
N LEU A 298 -21.71 0.47 -31.67
CA LEU A 298 -20.86 -0.73 -31.63
C LEU A 298 -21.66 -1.86 -30.96
N PRO A 299 -21.84 -3.03 -31.60
CA PRO A 299 -22.34 -4.19 -30.88
C PRO A 299 -21.37 -4.50 -29.73
N PRO A 300 -21.84 -5.10 -28.61
CA PRO A 300 -20.97 -5.43 -27.48
C PRO A 300 -19.99 -6.54 -27.89
N ALA A 301 -18.89 -6.15 -28.52
CA ALA A 301 -17.84 -7.03 -29.01
C ALA A 301 -16.60 -6.99 -28.08
N GLY A 302 -16.80 -6.63 -26.82
CA GLY A 302 -15.76 -6.64 -25.78
C GLY A 302 -15.76 -7.89 -24.89
N PHE A 303 -16.77 -8.75 -25.03
CA PHE A 303 -16.91 -9.96 -24.22
C PHE A 303 -17.07 -11.15 -25.17
N ASP A 304 -16.36 -12.24 -24.90
CA ASP A 304 -16.41 -13.50 -25.66
C ASP A 304 -17.75 -14.23 -25.54
N GLY A 305 -18.71 -13.63 -24.83
CA GLY A 305 -20.03 -14.18 -24.56
C GLY A 305 -20.00 -15.28 -23.50
N ASP A 306 -18.86 -15.50 -22.82
CA ASP A 306 -18.74 -16.48 -21.76
C ASP A 306 -19.21 -15.88 -20.41
N PRO A 307 -20.32 -16.34 -19.82
CA PRO A 307 -20.76 -15.87 -18.51
C PRO A 307 -19.72 -16.14 -17.41
N ALA A 308 -18.77 -17.07 -17.61
CA ALA A 308 -17.66 -17.31 -16.69
C ALA A 308 -16.66 -16.14 -16.58
N THR A 309 -16.50 -15.35 -17.64
CA THR A 309 -15.55 -14.22 -17.74
C THR A 309 -16.27 -12.87 -17.64
N ALA A 310 -17.60 -12.84 -17.78
CA ALA A 310 -18.43 -11.64 -17.72
C ALA A 310 -19.17 -11.45 -16.38
N GLN A 311 -19.19 -12.45 -15.49
CA GLN A 311 -19.85 -12.37 -14.19
C GLN A 311 -18.86 -11.86 -13.12
N GLU A 312 -19.31 -10.90 -12.30
CA GLU A 312 -18.53 -10.33 -11.21
C GLU A 312 -18.07 -11.44 -10.26
N VAL A 313 -16.75 -11.64 -10.17
CA VAL A 313 -16.18 -12.56 -9.19
C VAL A 313 -16.16 -11.82 -7.86
N ALA A 314 -17.07 -12.16 -6.94
CA ALA A 314 -17.20 -11.54 -5.62
C ALA A 314 -16.08 -11.96 -4.65
N THR A 315 -14.82 -11.81 -5.07
CA THR A 315 -13.61 -12.06 -4.28
C THR A 315 -12.58 -10.99 -4.57
N GLU A 316 -12.06 -10.36 -3.53
CA GLU A 316 -11.08 -9.28 -3.62
C GLU A 316 -9.63 -9.79 -3.69
N VAL A 317 -9.43 -11.11 -3.70
CA VAL A 317 -8.08 -11.74 -3.75
C VAL A 317 -7.76 -12.15 -5.19
N PRO A 318 -6.77 -11.51 -5.87
CA PRO A 318 -6.46 -11.76 -7.28
C PRO A 318 -6.21 -13.23 -7.60
N ALA A 319 -5.46 -13.94 -6.75
CA ALA A 319 -5.17 -15.36 -6.95
C ALA A 319 -6.44 -16.24 -6.91
N VAL A 320 -7.39 -15.94 -6.00
CA VAL A 320 -8.67 -16.68 -5.90
C VAL A 320 -9.59 -16.35 -7.07
N ALA A 321 -9.62 -15.09 -7.50
CA ALA A 321 -10.35 -14.68 -8.69
C ALA A 321 -9.82 -15.40 -9.93
N ALA A 322 -8.50 -15.42 -10.12
CA ALA A 322 -7.83 -16.11 -11.22
C ALA A 322 -8.13 -17.62 -11.22
N VAL A 323 -8.11 -18.28 -10.05
CA VAL A 323 -8.50 -19.69 -9.92
C VAL A 323 -9.97 -19.91 -10.31
N THR A 324 -10.85 -19.01 -9.91
CA THR A 324 -12.29 -19.10 -10.23
C THR A 324 -12.52 -18.97 -11.74
N ILE A 325 -11.91 -17.97 -12.37
CA ILE A 325 -11.95 -17.76 -13.82
C ILE A 325 -11.33 -18.96 -14.55
N SER A 326 -10.20 -19.46 -14.07
CA SER A 326 -9.52 -20.63 -14.64
C SER A 326 -10.41 -21.87 -14.62
N ARG A 327 -11.05 -22.17 -13.50
CA ARG A 327 -11.96 -23.32 -13.36
C ARG A 327 -13.18 -23.23 -14.24
N ALA A 328 -13.67 -22.02 -14.45
CA ALA A 328 -14.83 -21.79 -15.28
C ALA A 328 -14.48 -21.88 -16.79
N ARG A 329 -13.27 -21.47 -17.19
CA ARG A 329 -12.81 -21.46 -18.58
C ARG A 329 -12.18 -22.77 -19.05
N PHE A 330 -11.53 -23.52 -18.15
CA PHE A 330 -10.74 -24.69 -18.50
C PHE A 330 -11.19 -26.00 -17.81
N ALA A 331 -11.58 -26.99 -18.61
CA ALA A 331 -11.94 -28.33 -18.13
C ALA A 331 -10.73 -29.08 -17.56
N ALA A 332 -10.97 -29.97 -16.60
CA ALA A 332 -10.02 -31.02 -16.24
C ALA A 332 -10.00 -32.08 -17.34
N GLU A 333 -8.83 -32.62 -17.68
CA GLU A 333 -8.74 -33.83 -18.51
C GLU A 333 -9.40 -35.00 -17.75
N GLU A 334 -10.57 -35.40 -18.23
CA GLU A 334 -11.36 -36.61 -17.93
C GLU A 334 -12.15 -36.70 -16.59
N ASP A 335 -13.42 -36.26 -16.61
CA ASP A 335 -14.56 -37.06 -16.13
C ASP A 335 -15.81 -36.82 -17.01
N PRO A 336 -16.26 -37.79 -17.83
CA PRO A 336 -17.45 -37.66 -18.68
C PRO A 336 -18.78 -37.57 -17.90
N ALA A 337 -18.79 -37.66 -16.57
CA ALA A 337 -20.01 -37.67 -15.74
C ALA A 337 -20.38 -36.30 -15.13
N THR A 338 -19.58 -35.24 -15.31
CA THR A 338 -19.88 -33.94 -14.68
C THR A 338 -20.74 -33.06 -15.60
N PRO A 339 -22.02 -32.78 -15.29
CA PRO A 339 -22.81 -31.85 -16.08
C PRO A 339 -22.27 -30.42 -15.89
N PRO A 340 -22.38 -29.55 -16.92
CA PRO A 340 -21.96 -28.15 -16.79
C PRO A 340 -22.72 -27.47 -15.65
N ALA A 341 -22.01 -26.63 -14.89
CA ALA A 341 -22.58 -25.85 -13.79
C ALA A 341 -23.86 -25.15 -14.24
N SER A 342 -24.89 -25.19 -13.40
CA SER A 342 -26.26 -24.77 -13.74
C SER A 342 -26.31 -23.29 -14.10
N GLY A 343 -26.28 -23.01 -15.41
CA GLY A 343 -26.44 -21.66 -15.99
C GLY A 343 -26.27 -21.61 -17.52
N TYR A 344 -26.23 -22.75 -18.20
CA TYR A 344 -25.89 -22.86 -19.62
C TYR A 344 -27.00 -22.35 -20.55
N ASN A 345 -26.68 -21.34 -21.38
CA ASN A 345 -27.51 -20.84 -22.47
C ASN A 345 -27.12 -21.55 -23.79
N PRO A 346 -28.04 -22.27 -24.47
CA PRO A 346 -27.72 -23.19 -25.58
C PRO A 346 -27.38 -22.54 -26.94
N GLY A 347 -26.89 -21.30 -26.97
CA GLY A 347 -26.67 -20.51 -28.19
C GLY A 347 -25.22 -20.24 -28.58
N THR A 348 -24.24 -20.51 -27.71
CA THR A 348 -22.80 -20.25 -27.94
C THR A 348 -22.00 -21.55 -27.89
N PRO A 349 -21.01 -21.76 -28.77
CA PRO A 349 -20.16 -22.95 -28.73
C PRO A 349 -19.16 -22.87 -27.56
N SER A 350 -19.65 -22.97 -26.32
CA SER A 350 -18.82 -23.12 -25.12
C SER A 350 -18.56 -24.59 -24.85
N GLY A 351 -17.59 -25.15 -25.57
CA GLY A 351 -16.88 -26.35 -25.14
C GLY A 351 -15.76 -25.91 -24.20
N LEU A 352 -15.78 -26.36 -22.95
CA LEU A 352 -14.68 -26.15 -22.00
C LEU A 352 -13.35 -26.52 -22.66
N ARG A 353 -12.36 -25.62 -22.61
CA ARG A 353 -11.06 -25.81 -23.29
C ARG A 353 -10.04 -26.44 -22.35
N GLN A 354 -9.02 -27.10 -22.89
CA GLN A 354 -7.84 -27.49 -22.11
C GLN A 354 -6.81 -26.36 -22.17
N ALA A 355 -6.26 -25.95 -21.03
CA ALA A 355 -5.22 -24.91 -21.01
C ALA A 355 -3.94 -25.43 -21.66
N ALA A 356 -3.36 -24.71 -22.63
CA ALA A 356 -2.10 -25.11 -23.27
C ALA A 356 -0.88 -24.90 -22.35
N TYR A 357 -0.95 -23.90 -21.48
CA TYR A 357 0.07 -23.49 -20.51
C TYR A 357 -0.60 -22.64 -19.42
N VAL A 358 0.18 -22.24 -18.41
CA VAL A 358 -0.22 -21.21 -17.44
C VAL A 358 0.66 -19.98 -17.60
N VAL A 359 0.08 -18.79 -17.47
CA VAL A 359 0.82 -17.54 -17.32
C VAL A 359 0.76 -17.14 -15.85
N LEU A 360 1.91 -16.95 -15.22
CA LEU A 360 2.02 -16.60 -13.81
C LEU A 360 2.68 -15.22 -13.67
N SER A 361 1.97 -14.30 -13.03
CA SER A 361 2.42 -12.95 -12.71
C SER A 361 2.33 -12.70 -11.21
N ARG A 362 2.95 -11.63 -10.73
CA ARG A 362 2.78 -11.16 -9.34
C ARG A 362 1.38 -10.54 -9.15
N ASP A 363 0.80 -10.66 -7.96
CA ASP A 363 -0.55 -10.15 -7.64
C ASP A 363 -0.62 -8.65 -7.29
N ASP A 364 0.52 -7.99 -7.15
CA ASP A 364 0.67 -6.65 -6.55
C ASP A 364 1.24 -5.59 -7.52
N ASP A 365 1.58 -5.95 -8.77
CA ASP A 365 1.92 -5.00 -9.85
C ASP A 365 1.27 -5.43 -11.18
N PHE A 366 0.64 -4.48 -11.88
CA PHE A 366 -0.14 -4.74 -13.09
C PHE A 366 0.69 -4.86 -14.36
N ALA A 367 1.88 -4.24 -14.42
CA ALA A 367 2.52 -3.95 -15.71
C ALA A 367 2.88 -5.24 -16.48
N ASP A 368 3.41 -6.23 -15.78
CA ASP A 368 3.76 -7.53 -16.34
C ASP A 368 2.50 -8.35 -16.65
N SER A 369 1.47 -8.26 -15.81
CA SER A 369 0.16 -8.88 -16.01
C SER A 369 -0.58 -8.32 -17.24
N LEU A 370 -0.49 -7.02 -17.47
CA LEU A 370 -1.02 -6.35 -18.66
C LEU A 370 -0.29 -6.83 -19.92
N ALA A 371 1.05 -6.75 -19.92
CA ALA A 371 1.83 -7.23 -21.06
C ALA A 371 1.58 -8.73 -21.33
N GLY A 372 1.33 -9.51 -20.28
CA GLY A 372 0.97 -10.93 -20.30
C GLY A 372 -0.45 -11.25 -20.76
N ALA A 373 -1.37 -10.29 -20.79
CA ALA A 373 -2.77 -10.51 -21.14
C ALA A 373 -2.97 -11.24 -22.48
N PRO A 374 -2.22 -10.97 -23.57
CA PRO A 374 -2.38 -11.69 -24.83
C PRO A 374 -2.08 -13.20 -24.72
N LEU A 375 -1.14 -13.59 -23.84
CA LEU A 375 -0.85 -15.00 -23.58
C LEU A 375 -2.01 -15.71 -22.88
N SER A 376 -2.95 -14.98 -22.27
CA SER A 376 -4.14 -15.60 -21.69
C SER A 376 -5.10 -16.17 -22.75
N ALA A 377 -4.86 -15.99 -24.05
CA ALA A 377 -5.71 -16.53 -25.12
C ALA A 377 -5.89 -18.07 -25.05
N ASP A 378 -4.82 -18.81 -24.73
CA ASP A 378 -4.81 -20.29 -24.69
C ASP A 378 -4.46 -20.87 -23.30
N GLY A 379 -4.29 -20.03 -22.28
CA GLY A 379 -4.01 -20.42 -20.89
C GLY A 379 -4.56 -19.40 -19.89
N PRO A 380 -4.71 -19.74 -18.60
CA PRO A 380 -5.12 -18.74 -17.61
C PRO A 380 -3.94 -17.86 -17.20
N LEU A 381 -4.24 -16.58 -16.96
CA LEU A 381 -3.39 -15.69 -16.18
C LEU A 381 -3.68 -15.94 -14.71
N MET A 382 -2.67 -16.38 -13.98
CA MET A 382 -2.69 -16.73 -12.57
C MET A 382 -1.76 -15.79 -11.81
N PHE A 383 -1.98 -15.70 -10.49
CA PHE A 383 -1.19 -14.82 -9.64
C PHE A 383 -0.47 -15.57 -8.50
N THR A 384 0.66 -15.02 -8.10
CA THR A 384 1.50 -15.45 -6.98
C THR A 384 2.03 -14.23 -6.24
N GLU A 385 2.35 -14.39 -4.96
CA GLU A 385 3.19 -13.43 -4.26
C GLU A 385 4.60 -13.45 -4.86
N SER A 386 5.36 -12.37 -4.68
CA SER A 386 6.72 -12.23 -5.20
C SER A 386 7.67 -13.34 -4.70
N THR A 387 7.56 -13.75 -3.44
CA THR A 387 8.52 -14.70 -2.82
C THR A 387 7.94 -16.10 -2.58
N ARG A 388 6.62 -16.25 -2.69
CA ARG A 388 5.92 -17.46 -2.31
C ARG A 388 4.82 -17.82 -3.28
N LEU A 389 4.79 -19.09 -3.68
CA LEU A 389 3.70 -19.62 -4.48
C LEU A 389 2.62 -20.22 -3.59
N GLY A 390 1.46 -19.57 -3.55
CA GLY A 390 0.31 -20.02 -2.75
C GLY A 390 -0.20 -21.39 -3.16
N ASN A 391 -0.65 -22.18 -2.17
CA ASN A 391 -1.17 -23.53 -2.40
C ASN A 391 -2.37 -23.53 -3.36
N THR A 392 -3.27 -22.57 -3.25
CA THR A 392 -4.44 -22.43 -4.14
C THR A 392 -4.02 -22.28 -5.60
N THR A 393 -3.02 -21.44 -5.87
CA THR A 393 -2.46 -21.26 -7.22
C THR A 393 -1.77 -22.54 -7.68
N VAL A 394 -0.92 -23.16 -6.85
CA VAL A 394 -0.24 -24.43 -7.18
C VAL A 394 -1.19 -25.56 -7.50
N ASP A 395 -2.25 -25.70 -6.72
CA ASP A 395 -3.23 -26.77 -6.90
C ASP A 395 -3.99 -26.57 -8.21
N GLU A 396 -4.32 -25.33 -8.56
CA GLU A 396 -4.94 -25.00 -9.82
C GLU A 396 -4.00 -25.19 -11.02
N ILE A 397 -2.74 -24.76 -10.92
CA ILE A 397 -1.73 -25.03 -11.96
C ILE A 397 -1.54 -26.54 -12.12
N THR A 398 -1.53 -27.30 -11.03
CA THR A 398 -1.41 -28.76 -11.06
C THR A 398 -2.65 -29.41 -11.69
N ARG A 399 -3.85 -28.88 -11.44
CA ARG A 399 -5.10 -29.32 -12.08
C ARG A 399 -5.08 -29.11 -13.59
N LEU A 400 -4.57 -27.97 -14.05
CA LEU A 400 -4.45 -27.62 -15.46
C LEU A 400 -3.33 -28.37 -16.18
N LEU A 401 -2.22 -28.61 -15.46
CA LEU A 401 -0.98 -29.23 -15.96
C LEU A 401 -0.65 -30.49 -15.14
N PRO A 402 -1.49 -31.54 -15.17
CA PRO A 402 -1.34 -32.71 -14.30
C PRO A 402 -0.06 -33.50 -14.60
N PRO A 403 0.50 -34.22 -13.60
CA PRO A 403 1.60 -35.14 -13.83
C PRO A 403 1.24 -36.17 -14.93
N GLY A 404 2.16 -36.42 -15.85
CA GLY A 404 1.93 -37.31 -17.00
C GLY A 404 1.52 -36.60 -18.30
N ARG A 405 1.14 -35.32 -18.23
CA ARG A 405 0.94 -34.50 -19.43
C ARG A 405 2.27 -34.25 -20.15
N ALA A 406 2.25 -34.33 -21.49
CA ALA A 406 3.44 -34.17 -22.33
C ALA A 406 4.11 -32.79 -22.17
N GLU A 407 3.31 -31.73 -22.04
CA GLU A 407 3.77 -30.36 -21.84
C GLU A 407 3.15 -29.78 -20.56
N ARG A 408 4.01 -29.26 -19.68
CA ARG A 408 3.64 -28.68 -18.38
C ARG A 408 4.27 -27.31 -18.23
N LEU A 409 4.00 -26.43 -19.19
CA LEU A 409 4.66 -25.13 -19.30
C LEU A 409 3.99 -24.06 -18.44
N VAL A 410 4.81 -23.31 -17.70
CA VAL A 410 4.43 -22.10 -16.98
C VAL A 410 5.30 -20.94 -17.49
N TYR A 411 4.66 -19.90 -17.99
CA TYR A 411 5.30 -18.61 -18.22
C TYR A 411 5.38 -17.85 -16.92
N LEU A 412 6.58 -17.43 -16.54
CA LEU A 412 6.81 -16.63 -15.33
C LEU A 412 7.14 -15.20 -15.74
N LEU A 413 6.25 -14.26 -15.47
CA LEU A 413 6.41 -12.88 -15.91
C LEU A 413 7.21 -12.08 -14.87
N GLY A 414 8.22 -11.36 -15.34
CA GLY A 414 9.06 -10.52 -14.49
C GLY A 414 10.35 -11.20 -14.01
N GLY A 415 11.32 -10.36 -13.65
CA GLY A 415 12.63 -10.80 -13.14
C GLY A 415 12.54 -11.40 -11.73
N THR A 416 13.68 -11.81 -11.16
CA THR A 416 13.73 -12.42 -9.82
C THR A 416 13.36 -11.45 -8.69
N VAL A 417 13.35 -10.15 -8.95
CA VAL A 417 12.83 -9.11 -8.04
C VAL A 417 11.29 -9.12 -8.02
N ALA A 418 10.66 -9.40 -9.16
CA ALA A 418 9.20 -9.42 -9.30
C ALA A 418 8.62 -10.77 -8.87
N ILE A 419 9.26 -11.88 -9.26
CA ILE A 419 8.93 -13.23 -8.78
C ILE A 419 10.22 -13.98 -8.52
N SER A 420 10.48 -14.31 -7.26
CA SER A 420 11.72 -14.86 -6.76
C SER A 420 12.12 -16.17 -7.44
N GLN A 421 13.41 -16.50 -7.32
CA GLN A 421 13.91 -17.81 -7.76
C GLN A 421 13.24 -18.96 -6.98
N THR A 422 12.85 -18.74 -5.72
CA THR A 422 12.16 -19.72 -4.89
C THR A 422 10.84 -20.17 -5.50
N VAL A 423 10.04 -19.24 -6.04
CA VAL A 423 8.77 -19.57 -6.71
C VAL A 423 9.01 -20.40 -7.97
N GLU A 424 10.01 -20.02 -8.78
CA GLU A 424 10.41 -20.78 -9.96
C GLU A 424 10.87 -22.20 -9.60
N ASP A 425 11.65 -22.34 -8.52
CA ASP A 425 12.14 -23.62 -8.05
C ASP A 425 11.00 -24.50 -7.49
N GLN A 426 10.01 -23.90 -6.82
CA GLN A 426 8.80 -24.61 -6.36
C GLN A 426 8.00 -25.19 -7.54
N LEU A 427 7.81 -24.43 -8.63
CA LEU A 427 7.16 -24.92 -9.85
C LEU A 427 7.95 -26.05 -10.50
N ARG A 428 9.27 -25.89 -10.61
CA ARG A 428 10.17 -26.93 -11.17
C ARG A 428 10.16 -28.20 -10.34
N ALA A 429 10.14 -28.09 -9.01
CA ALA A 429 10.03 -29.23 -8.10
C ALA A 429 8.73 -30.03 -8.29
N LYS A 430 7.66 -29.38 -8.79
CA LYS A 430 6.40 -30.05 -9.18
C LYS A 430 6.45 -30.65 -10.60
N GLY A 431 7.60 -30.61 -11.26
CA GLY A 431 7.83 -31.16 -12.61
C GLY A 431 7.27 -30.29 -13.74
N MET A 432 7.11 -28.98 -13.50
CA MET A 432 6.71 -28.02 -14.52
C MET A 432 7.93 -27.47 -15.25
N THR A 433 7.78 -27.19 -16.55
CA THR A 433 8.75 -26.43 -17.32
C THR A 433 8.46 -24.95 -17.11
N VAL A 434 9.40 -24.19 -16.56
CA VAL A 434 9.23 -22.76 -16.33
C VAL A 434 10.02 -21.97 -17.37
N GLN A 435 9.34 -21.10 -18.11
CA GLN A 435 9.94 -20.12 -19.01
C GLN A 435 9.73 -18.72 -18.44
N ARG A 436 10.80 -18.12 -17.91
CA ARG A 436 10.75 -16.75 -17.40
C ARG A 436 10.83 -15.74 -18.56
N LEU A 437 9.89 -14.82 -18.62
CA LEU A 437 9.84 -13.70 -19.55
C LEU A 437 10.12 -12.43 -18.75
N ALA A 438 11.32 -11.88 -18.88
CA ALA A 438 11.79 -10.79 -18.02
C ALA A 438 12.80 -9.90 -18.72
N GLY A 439 12.83 -8.63 -18.32
CA GLY A 439 13.89 -7.69 -18.63
C GLY A 439 14.29 -6.85 -17.40
N PRO A 440 15.29 -5.96 -17.54
CA PRO A 440 15.75 -5.11 -16.44
C PRO A 440 14.70 -4.10 -15.96
N THR A 441 13.71 -3.76 -16.78
CA THR A 441 12.56 -2.94 -16.40
C THR A 441 11.27 -3.51 -16.99
N ARG A 442 10.11 -3.01 -16.55
CA ARG A 442 8.79 -3.35 -17.10
C ARG A 442 8.69 -3.20 -18.62
N VAL A 443 9.43 -2.25 -19.20
CA VAL A 443 9.46 -2.07 -20.66
C VAL A 443 10.09 -3.26 -21.36
N GLN A 444 11.27 -3.70 -20.89
CA GLN A 444 11.95 -4.85 -21.50
C GLN A 444 11.26 -6.17 -21.15
N THR A 445 10.61 -6.28 -19.99
CA THR A 445 9.73 -7.42 -19.70
C THR A 445 8.58 -7.49 -20.70
N ALA A 446 7.88 -6.37 -20.98
CA ALA A 446 6.82 -6.35 -21.98
C ALA A 446 7.31 -6.71 -23.39
N ILE A 447 8.53 -6.30 -23.76
CA ILE A 447 9.17 -6.72 -25.02
C ILE A 447 9.40 -8.24 -25.06
N ALA A 448 9.92 -8.83 -23.98
CA ALA A 448 10.12 -10.27 -23.89
C ALA A 448 8.80 -11.05 -24.00
N VAL A 449 7.72 -10.52 -23.41
CA VAL A 449 6.38 -11.08 -23.53
C VAL A 449 5.84 -10.93 -24.96
N ALA A 450 5.98 -9.76 -25.58
CA ALA A 450 5.55 -9.52 -26.95
C ALA A 450 6.23 -10.46 -27.96
N ASP A 451 7.53 -10.72 -27.80
CA ASP A 451 8.25 -11.70 -28.61
C ASP A 451 7.68 -13.11 -28.45
N GLU A 452 7.31 -13.50 -27.23
CA GLU A 452 6.68 -14.80 -26.97
C GLU A 452 5.27 -14.90 -27.55
N VAL A 453 4.47 -13.83 -27.48
CA VAL A 453 3.15 -13.73 -28.12
C VAL A 453 3.27 -13.93 -29.63
N LEU A 454 4.19 -13.22 -30.29
CA LEU A 454 4.46 -13.37 -31.73
C LEU A 454 4.94 -14.78 -32.08
N ARG A 455 5.77 -15.38 -31.23
CA ARG A 455 6.27 -16.75 -31.41
C ARG A 455 5.12 -17.77 -31.34
N ARG A 456 4.15 -17.57 -30.44
CA ARG A 456 3.01 -18.48 -30.23
C ARG A 456 1.91 -18.35 -31.26
N PHE A 457 1.52 -17.12 -31.57
CA PHE A 457 0.33 -16.87 -32.38
C PHE A 457 0.65 -16.45 -33.82
N GLY A 458 1.93 -16.30 -34.14
CA GLY A 458 2.38 -15.73 -35.41
C GLY A 458 2.43 -14.21 -35.35
N GLY A 459 3.11 -13.58 -36.31
CA GLY A 459 3.29 -12.14 -36.33
C GLY A 459 2.73 -11.48 -37.59
N GLY A 460 2.18 -10.28 -37.39
CA GLY A 460 2.31 -9.21 -38.37
C GLY A 460 1.00 -8.59 -38.84
N ALA A 461 0.31 -7.88 -37.95
CA ALA A 461 -0.45 -6.73 -38.41
C ALA A 461 -0.57 -5.67 -37.33
N ARG A 462 -0.62 -6.05 -36.05
CA ARG A 462 -1.03 -5.12 -34.99
C ARG A 462 -0.20 -5.35 -33.74
N VAL A 463 0.15 -4.27 -33.07
CA VAL A 463 0.67 -4.23 -31.70
C VAL A 463 -0.14 -3.16 -30.98
N ALA A 464 -0.33 -3.29 -29.68
CA ALA A 464 -0.89 -2.21 -28.87
C ALA A 464 0.20 -1.54 -28.04
N LEU A 465 0.09 -0.22 -27.91
CA LEU A 465 0.86 0.56 -26.96
C LEU A 465 -0.01 0.95 -25.77
N ALA A 466 0.50 0.70 -24.57
CA ALA A 466 -0.10 1.13 -23.32
C ALA A 466 0.92 1.93 -22.51
N ARG A 467 0.42 2.72 -21.55
CA ARG A 467 1.29 3.44 -20.63
C ARG A 467 1.97 2.48 -19.66
N SER A 468 3.27 2.63 -19.49
CA SER A 468 4.05 1.87 -18.51
C SER A 468 3.79 2.33 -17.07
N MET A 469 3.20 3.51 -16.90
CA MET A 469 2.83 4.13 -15.63
C MET A 469 1.88 5.31 -15.86
N GLY A 470 1.03 5.60 -14.87
CA GLY A 470 0.27 6.85 -14.84
C GLY A 470 1.18 8.07 -14.61
N PRO A 471 0.74 9.29 -14.95
CA PRO A 471 1.45 10.50 -14.55
C PRO A 471 1.56 10.56 -13.02
N ALA A 472 2.56 11.28 -12.50
CA ALA A 472 2.79 11.40 -11.05
C ALA A 472 1.55 11.89 -10.27
N THR A 473 0.64 12.60 -10.95
CA THR A 473 -0.61 13.13 -10.41
C THR A 473 -1.78 12.16 -10.45
N GLU A 474 -1.67 11.03 -11.17
CA GLU A 474 -2.72 10.02 -11.31
C GLU A 474 -2.10 8.66 -11.65
N LEU A 475 -1.51 8.01 -10.63
CA LEU A 475 -0.80 6.75 -10.79
C LEU A 475 -1.71 5.61 -11.30
N THR A 476 -3.03 5.70 -11.05
CA THR A 476 -4.01 4.73 -11.53
C THR A 476 -4.30 4.86 -13.03
N ALA A 477 -3.88 5.96 -13.67
CA ALA A 477 -4.18 6.17 -15.08
C ALA A 477 -3.60 5.06 -15.97
N GLY A 478 -2.44 4.49 -15.62
CA GLY A 478 -1.86 3.34 -16.33
C GLY A 478 -2.71 2.07 -16.27
N TRP A 479 -3.57 1.92 -15.25
CA TRP A 479 -4.46 0.77 -15.09
C TRP A 479 -5.67 0.80 -16.03
N ALA A 480 -6.13 1.98 -16.44
CA ALA A 480 -7.27 2.11 -17.35
C ALA A 480 -6.98 1.48 -18.73
N ASP A 481 -5.74 1.59 -19.20
CA ASP A 481 -5.27 0.93 -20.43
C ASP A 481 -5.25 -0.59 -20.24
N SER A 482 -4.95 -1.06 -19.02
CA SER A 482 -4.88 -2.49 -18.71
C SER A 482 -6.22 -3.21 -18.81
N VAL A 483 -7.26 -2.60 -18.25
CA VAL A 483 -8.59 -3.21 -18.15
C VAL A 483 -9.27 -3.32 -19.51
N THR A 484 -9.08 -2.32 -20.38
CA THR A 484 -9.73 -2.29 -21.70
C THR A 484 -8.89 -2.93 -22.80
N GLY A 485 -7.57 -2.74 -22.77
CA GLY A 485 -6.65 -3.28 -23.76
C GLY A 485 -6.37 -4.77 -23.61
N GLY A 486 -6.32 -5.29 -22.37
CA GLY A 486 -5.95 -6.68 -22.10
C GLY A 486 -6.92 -7.72 -22.67
N ALA A 487 -8.22 -7.53 -22.46
CA ALA A 487 -9.25 -8.44 -22.97
C ALA A 487 -9.30 -8.48 -24.50
N TRP A 488 -9.22 -7.31 -25.14
CA TRP A 488 -9.13 -7.20 -26.59
C TRP A 488 -7.87 -7.86 -27.14
N ALA A 489 -6.71 -7.61 -26.52
CA ALA A 489 -5.44 -8.17 -26.95
C ALA A 489 -5.36 -9.70 -26.77
N ALA A 490 -6.02 -10.24 -25.74
CA ALA A 490 -6.20 -11.68 -25.56
C ALA A 490 -7.09 -12.30 -26.64
N SER A 491 -8.21 -11.65 -26.98
CA SER A 491 -9.12 -12.11 -28.02
C SER A 491 -8.47 -12.12 -29.42
N GLU A 492 -7.76 -11.03 -29.75
CA GLU A 492 -7.14 -10.82 -31.05
C GLU A 492 -5.71 -11.39 -31.15
N LYS A 493 -5.17 -11.91 -30.04
CA LYS A 493 -3.79 -12.42 -29.95
C LYS A 493 -2.73 -11.38 -30.33
N VAL A 494 -2.97 -10.13 -29.93
CA VAL A 494 -2.14 -8.96 -30.26
C VAL A 494 -1.16 -8.68 -29.11
N PRO A 495 0.15 -8.50 -29.36
CA PRO A 495 1.09 -8.13 -28.30
C PRO A 495 0.81 -6.72 -27.75
N ILE A 496 1.04 -6.53 -26.45
CA ILE A 496 1.01 -5.22 -25.78
C ILE A 496 2.44 -4.84 -25.38
N LEU A 497 2.87 -3.65 -25.79
CA LEU A 497 4.10 -3.01 -25.33
C LEU A 497 3.75 -1.87 -24.38
N VAL A 498 4.62 -1.61 -23.40
CA VAL A 498 4.45 -0.50 -22.45
C VAL A 498 5.54 0.55 -22.63
N THR A 499 5.17 1.82 -22.54
CA THR A 499 6.09 2.97 -22.70
C THR A 499 5.71 4.12 -21.77
N PRO A 500 6.66 4.99 -21.35
CA PRO A 500 6.32 6.22 -20.61
C PRO A 500 5.26 7.07 -21.33
N SER A 501 4.51 7.85 -20.55
CA SER A 501 3.38 8.65 -21.07
C SER A 501 3.83 9.86 -21.91
N ASP A 502 5.04 10.37 -21.67
CA ASP A 502 5.59 11.58 -22.27
C ASP A 502 6.40 11.31 -23.54
N SER A 503 6.90 10.08 -23.71
CA SER A 503 7.77 9.72 -24.82
C SER A 503 7.80 8.21 -25.09
N LEU A 504 8.06 7.86 -26.37
CA LEU A 504 8.27 6.47 -26.77
C LEU A 504 9.64 5.99 -26.26
N HIS A 505 9.65 4.92 -25.48
CA HIS A 505 10.88 4.36 -24.92
C HIS A 505 11.80 3.85 -26.05
N PRO A 506 13.12 4.11 -26.02
CA PRO A 506 14.05 3.72 -27.09
C PRO A 506 14.00 2.24 -27.46
N ASP A 507 13.89 1.35 -26.47
CA ASP A 507 13.80 -0.10 -26.73
C ASP A 507 12.48 -0.50 -27.40
N VAL A 508 11.39 0.23 -27.14
CA VAL A 508 10.10 0.03 -27.82
C VAL A 508 10.20 0.50 -29.27
N ASP A 509 10.77 1.68 -29.52
CA ASP A 509 11.04 2.17 -30.89
C ASP A 509 11.92 1.20 -31.67
N ALA A 510 13.00 0.70 -31.05
CA ALA A 510 13.88 -0.29 -31.66
C ALA A 510 13.14 -1.58 -32.01
N TRP A 511 12.30 -2.08 -31.11
CA TRP A 511 11.49 -3.28 -31.34
C TRP A 511 10.48 -3.06 -32.48
N LEU A 512 9.77 -1.92 -32.49
CA LEU A 512 8.80 -1.59 -33.54
C LEU A 512 9.45 -1.51 -34.92
N ARG A 513 10.64 -0.91 -35.03
CA ARG A 513 11.42 -0.88 -36.28
C ARG A 513 11.87 -2.27 -36.71
N GLN A 514 12.25 -3.12 -35.78
CA GLN A 514 12.71 -4.47 -36.07
C GLN A 514 11.58 -5.37 -36.55
N LYS A 515 10.41 -5.32 -35.90
CA LYS A 515 9.26 -6.18 -36.21
C LYS A 515 8.38 -5.64 -37.33
N ALA A 516 8.39 -4.33 -37.55
CA ALA A 516 7.63 -3.62 -38.57
C ALA A 516 6.13 -4.03 -38.63
N PRO A 517 5.36 -3.87 -37.54
CA PRO A 517 3.93 -4.16 -37.54
C PRO A 517 3.19 -3.22 -38.53
N ALA A 518 2.05 -3.67 -39.05
CA ALA A 518 1.26 -2.88 -40.01
C ALA A 518 0.42 -1.77 -39.34
N GLU A 519 0.15 -1.90 -38.05
CA GLU A 519 -0.66 -1.05 -37.18
C GLU A 519 -0.06 -1.09 -35.76
N VAL A 520 -0.09 0.06 -35.07
CA VAL A 520 0.43 0.26 -33.71
C VAL A 520 -0.63 0.99 -32.89
#